data_AF-A0A7W0XRZ3-F1
#
_entry.id   AF-A0A7W0XRZ3-F1
#
_cell.length_a   1.000
_cell.length_b   1.000
_cell.length_c   1.000
_cell.angle_alpha   90.00
_cell.angle_beta   90.00
_cell.angle_gamma   90.00
#
_symmetry.space_group_name_H-M   'P 1'
#
loop_
_entity.id
_entity.type
_entity.pdbx_description
1 polymer ?
#
loop_
_entity_poly.entity_id
_entity_poly.type
_entity_poly.pdbx_seq_one_letter_code
_entity_poly.pdbx_strand_id
1 'polypeptide(L)'
;PLGDDVTTAALAEGLDPARTIGVDMLFGLERRRSLMVSPATDAGSAASAAALLSADGTAVSRLKDSPGFVAQRVVAAIVNIAAEMAQSRIAAPADIDDAVRLGLGYPLGPLGWGDALGASNILRILEAMLRQTGDPRYRPSLWLTRRARLGLSLRLED
;
A
#
# COMPACT_ATOMS: atom_id res chain seq x y z
N PRO A 1 3.00 4.60 8.33
CA PRO A 1 3.93 3.59 7.76
C PRO A 1 3.49 3.08 6.37
N LEU A 2 4.43 2.99 5.42
CA LEU A 2 4.21 2.35 4.12
C LEU A 2 4.64 0.88 4.21
N GLY A 3 3.69 -0.04 4.10
CA GLY A 3 3.93 -1.48 4.16
C GLY A 3 4.13 -2.04 5.56
N ASP A 4 4.66 -1.26 6.51
CA ASP A 4 4.87 -1.74 7.87
C ASP A 4 3.57 -1.73 8.71
N ASP A 5 3.47 -2.66 9.66
CA ASP A 5 2.47 -2.63 10.71
C ASP A 5 2.81 -1.61 11.82
N VAL A 6 1.90 -1.39 12.76
CA VAL A 6 2.05 -0.38 13.82
C VAL A 6 3.07 -0.84 14.85
N THR A 7 3.09 -2.12 15.22
CA THR A 7 4.08 -2.67 16.16
C THR A 7 5.50 -2.43 15.65
N THR A 8 5.79 -2.81 14.42
CA THR A 8 7.11 -2.67 13.80
C THR A 8 7.51 -1.20 13.68
N ALA A 9 6.59 -0.34 13.22
CA ALA A 9 6.86 1.08 13.08
C ALA A 9 7.13 1.76 14.44
N ALA A 10 6.31 1.47 15.46
CA ALA A 10 6.49 2.04 16.80
C ALA A 10 7.85 1.66 17.40
N LEU A 11 8.25 0.40 17.30
CA LEU A 11 9.53 -0.07 17.81
C LEU A 11 10.72 0.52 17.05
N ALA A 12 10.63 0.58 15.71
CA ALA A 12 11.69 1.16 14.88
C ALA A 12 11.91 2.66 15.14
N GLU A 13 10.83 3.39 15.46
CA GLU A 13 10.86 4.83 15.74
C GLU A 13 11.04 5.16 17.24
N GLY A 14 11.11 4.14 18.12
CA GLY A 14 11.26 4.35 19.56
C GLY A 14 10.04 5.01 20.23
N LEU A 15 8.85 4.80 19.68
CA LEU A 15 7.59 5.35 20.17
C LEU A 15 6.98 4.43 21.24
N ASP A 16 6.19 5.01 22.16
CA ASP A 16 5.40 4.24 23.12
C ASP A 16 4.28 3.46 22.38
N PRO A 17 4.33 2.11 22.33
CA PRO A 17 3.34 1.33 21.58
C PRO A 17 1.92 1.48 22.12
N ALA A 18 1.77 1.78 23.43
CA ALA A 18 0.45 1.98 24.02
C ALA A 18 -0.25 3.21 23.46
N ARG A 19 0.52 4.25 23.11
CA ARG A 19 0.00 5.54 22.64
C ARG A 19 0.17 5.77 21.15
N THR A 20 0.59 4.74 20.41
CA THR A 20 0.87 4.85 18.97
C THR A 20 -0.24 4.21 18.14
N ILE A 21 -0.61 4.88 17.06
CA ILE A 21 -1.53 4.40 16.03
C ILE A 21 -0.94 4.65 14.64
N GLY A 22 -1.22 3.77 13.68
CA GLY A 22 -0.85 3.98 12.28
C GLY A 22 -1.99 4.62 11.51
N VAL A 23 -1.68 5.55 10.60
CA VAL A 23 -2.66 6.11 9.65
C VAL A 23 -2.20 5.79 8.23
N ASP A 24 -3.12 5.27 7.41
CA ASP A 24 -2.87 5.05 5.98
C ASP A 24 -3.05 6.35 5.21
N MET A 25 -1.96 6.82 4.61
CA MET A 25 -1.92 8.07 3.84
C MET A 25 -1.77 7.81 2.33
N LEU A 26 -1.70 6.55 1.88
CA LEU A 26 -1.34 6.22 0.49
C LEU A 26 -2.31 6.85 -0.53
N PHE A 27 -3.60 6.91 -0.19
CA PHE A 27 -4.66 7.49 -1.03
C PHE A 27 -5.13 8.88 -0.54
N GLY A 28 -4.35 9.51 0.35
CA GLY A 28 -4.76 10.74 1.05
C GLY A 28 -5.84 10.53 2.10
N LEU A 29 -6.36 11.62 2.66
CA LEU A 29 -7.32 11.62 3.77
C LEU A 29 -8.72 12.15 3.40
N GLU A 30 -8.95 12.52 2.15
CA GLU A 30 -10.14 13.29 1.73
C GLU A 30 -11.43 12.47 1.66
N ARG A 31 -11.35 11.14 1.52
CA ARG A 31 -12.54 10.28 1.25
C ARG A 31 -12.79 9.26 2.34
N ARG A 32 -11.84 8.34 2.52
CA ARG A 32 -11.91 7.27 3.52
C ARG A 32 -10.58 7.22 4.23
N ARG A 33 -10.63 7.21 5.56
CA ARG A 33 -9.43 7.16 6.41
C ARG A 33 -9.32 5.78 7.01
N SER A 34 -8.10 5.29 7.17
CA SER A 34 -7.85 4.03 7.87
C SER A 34 -6.84 4.29 8.97
N LEU A 35 -7.20 3.88 10.20
CA LEU A 35 -6.28 3.83 11.32
C LEU A 35 -6.05 2.37 11.71
N MET A 36 -4.83 2.05 12.09
CA MET A 36 -4.41 0.73 12.56
C MET A 36 -3.96 0.84 14.02
N VAL A 37 -4.30 -0.17 14.81
CA VAL A 37 -3.89 -0.28 16.21
C VAL A 37 -3.07 -1.54 16.42
N SER A 38 -2.03 -1.43 17.23
CA SER A 38 -1.24 -2.58 17.69
C SER A 38 -1.96 -3.33 18.82
N PRO A 39 -1.53 -4.55 19.18
CA PRO A 39 -2.03 -5.22 20.38
C PRO A 39 -1.78 -4.45 21.69
N ALA A 40 -0.79 -3.54 21.71
CA ALA A 40 -0.46 -2.73 22.87
C ALA A 40 -1.25 -1.41 22.93
N THR A 41 -1.77 -0.93 21.80
CA THR A 41 -2.43 0.37 21.70
C THR A 41 -3.63 0.44 22.66
N ASP A 42 -3.63 1.43 23.53
CA ASP A 42 -4.67 1.61 24.53
C ASP A 42 -5.99 2.06 23.88
N ALA A 43 -7.10 1.62 24.48
CA ALA A 43 -8.44 1.89 23.95
C ALA A 43 -8.79 3.38 23.92
N GLY A 44 -8.24 4.18 24.84
CA GLY A 44 -8.44 5.62 24.91
C GLY A 44 -7.76 6.33 23.73
N SER A 45 -6.47 6.09 23.52
CA SER A 45 -5.70 6.60 22.39
C SER A 45 -6.33 6.20 21.05
N ALA A 46 -6.77 4.94 20.91
CA ALA A 46 -7.46 4.49 19.72
C ALA A 46 -8.79 5.24 19.48
N ALA A 47 -9.57 5.48 20.54
CA ALA A 47 -10.83 6.21 20.45
C ALA A 47 -10.61 7.70 20.14
N SER A 48 -9.65 8.35 20.81
CA SER A 48 -9.30 9.74 20.56
C SER A 48 -8.77 9.96 19.14
N ALA A 49 -7.92 9.07 18.64
CA ALA A 49 -7.43 9.15 17.27
C ALA A 49 -8.56 8.95 16.25
N ALA A 50 -9.47 7.99 16.50
CA ALA A 50 -10.63 7.79 15.63
C ALA A 50 -11.53 9.03 15.60
N ALA A 51 -11.82 9.63 16.77
CA ALA A 51 -12.63 10.83 16.88
C ALA A 51 -12.00 12.04 16.16
N LEU A 52 -10.67 12.22 16.31
CA LEU A 52 -9.93 13.26 15.61
C LEU A 52 -9.99 13.07 14.09
N LEU A 53 -9.73 11.84 13.61
CA LEU A 53 -9.77 11.51 12.20
C LEU A 53 -11.18 11.54 11.60
N SER A 54 -12.24 11.58 12.41
CA SER A 54 -13.62 11.71 11.93
C SER A 54 -14.23 13.08 12.22
N ALA A 55 -13.45 14.05 12.73
CA ALA A 55 -13.98 15.33 13.22
C ALA A 55 -14.67 16.17 12.13
N ASP A 56 -14.30 15.99 10.86
CA ASP A 56 -14.90 16.63 9.69
C ASP A 56 -15.99 15.77 9.01
N GLY A 57 -16.42 14.69 9.65
CA GLY A 57 -17.42 13.75 9.12
C GLY A 57 -16.86 12.69 8.18
N THR A 58 -15.55 12.68 7.89
CA THR A 58 -14.94 11.63 7.05
C THR A 58 -14.96 10.29 7.77
N ALA A 59 -15.46 9.24 7.11
CA ALA A 59 -15.54 7.91 7.70
C ALA A 59 -14.15 7.30 7.95
N VAL A 60 -13.98 6.67 9.12
CA VAL A 60 -12.72 6.07 9.56
C VAL A 60 -12.88 4.56 9.76
N SER A 61 -12.07 3.77 9.06
CA SER A 61 -11.92 2.34 9.27
C SER A 61 -10.89 2.07 10.37
N ARG A 62 -11.26 1.29 11.38
CA ARG A 62 -10.30 0.76 12.38
C ARG A 62 -9.80 -0.60 11.93
N LEU A 63 -8.49 -0.74 11.84
CA LEU A 63 -7.80 -1.94 11.41
C LEU A 63 -7.03 -2.54 12.60
N LYS A 64 -6.93 -3.87 12.62
CA LYS A 64 -5.99 -4.57 13.49
C LYS A 64 -4.60 -4.53 12.88
N ASP A 65 -3.61 -4.72 13.75
CA ASP A 65 -2.21 -4.72 13.37
C ASP A 65 -1.90 -5.76 12.30
N SER A 66 -1.34 -5.30 11.17
CA SER A 66 -1.07 -6.16 10.03
C SER A 66 -0.19 -5.43 8.99
N PRO A 67 0.85 -6.07 8.45
CA PRO A 67 1.71 -5.44 7.45
C PRO A 67 0.93 -4.99 6.20
N GLY A 68 1.09 -3.74 5.79
CA GLY A 68 0.55 -3.21 4.54
C GLY A 68 -0.92 -2.81 4.57
N PHE A 69 -1.52 -2.65 5.76
CA PHE A 69 -2.93 -2.20 5.86
C PHE A 69 -3.85 -3.10 4.99
N VAL A 70 -5.01 -2.58 4.60
CA VAL A 70 -5.88 -3.23 3.61
C VAL A 70 -5.58 -2.68 2.23
N ALA A 71 -5.66 -1.35 2.06
CA ALA A 71 -5.57 -0.72 0.75
C ALA A 71 -4.16 -0.83 0.15
N GLN A 72 -3.10 -0.55 0.94
CA GLN A 72 -1.73 -0.66 0.45
C GLN A 72 -1.40 -2.09 -0.02
N ARG A 73 -1.77 -3.11 0.77
CA ARG A 73 -1.61 -4.53 0.43
C ARG A 73 -2.28 -4.88 -0.89
N VAL A 74 -3.54 -4.48 -1.06
CA VAL A 74 -4.32 -4.84 -2.26
C VAL A 74 -3.74 -4.17 -3.49
N VAL A 75 -3.50 -2.85 -3.44
CA VAL A 75 -2.99 -2.14 -4.62
C VAL A 75 -1.58 -2.58 -4.97
N ALA A 76 -0.71 -2.79 -3.98
CA ALA A 76 0.66 -3.22 -4.24
C ALA A 76 0.72 -4.62 -4.86
N ALA A 77 -0.12 -5.55 -4.41
CA ALA A 77 -0.22 -6.88 -5.01
C ALA A 77 -0.71 -6.82 -6.47
N ILE A 78 -1.76 -6.02 -6.74
CA ILE A 78 -2.32 -5.85 -8.09
C ILE A 78 -1.29 -5.23 -9.03
N VAL A 79 -0.60 -4.16 -8.61
CA VAL A 79 0.46 -3.51 -9.39
C VAL A 79 1.59 -4.51 -9.67
N ASN A 80 1.99 -5.32 -8.67
CA ASN A 80 3.09 -6.27 -8.84
C ASN A 80 2.75 -7.37 -9.84
N ILE A 81 1.54 -7.93 -9.78
CA ILE A 81 1.07 -8.94 -10.74
C ILE A 81 1.09 -8.36 -12.17
N ALA A 82 0.60 -7.14 -12.37
CA ALA A 82 0.66 -6.49 -13.67
C ALA A 82 2.10 -6.26 -14.15
N ALA A 83 3.01 -5.89 -13.25
CA ALA A 83 4.43 -5.74 -13.56
C ALA A 83 5.08 -7.09 -13.94
N GLU A 84 4.67 -8.20 -13.34
CA GLU A 84 5.11 -9.55 -13.74
C GLU A 84 4.60 -9.93 -15.14
N MET A 85 3.37 -9.55 -15.49
CA MET A 85 2.81 -9.76 -16.84
C MET A 85 3.59 -8.97 -17.90
N ALA A 86 3.90 -7.70 -17.61
CA ALA A 86 4.73 -6.86 -18.47
C ALA A 86 6.15 -7.44 -18.61
N GLN A 87 6.78 -7.84 -17.51
CA GLN A 87 8.09 -8.49 -17.51
C GLN A 87 8.13 -9.76 -18.37
N SER A 88 7.07 -10.55 -18.30
CA SER A 88 6.94 -11.82 -19.04
C SER A 88 6.49 -11.60 -20.48
N ARG A 89 6.27 -10.35 -20.90
CA ARG A 89 5.79 -9.95 -22.23
C ARG A 89 4.49 -10.65 -22.62
N ILE A 90 3.58 -10.84 -21.65
CA ILE A 90 2.25 -11.43 -21.90
C ILE A 90 1.40 -10.48 -22.77
N ALA A 91 1.50 -9.18 -22.51
CA ALA A 91 0.86 -8.12 -23.29
C ALA A 91 1.63 -6.80 -23.09
N ALA A 92 1.36 -5.81 -23.94
CA ALA A 92 1.89 -4.46 -23.76
C ALA A 92 1.38 -3.85 -22.44
N PRO A 93 2.17 -2.99 -21.75
CA PRO A 93 1.72 -2.31 -20.53
C PRO A 93 0.38 -1.57 -20.68
N ALA A 94 0.13 -0.96 -21.84
CA ALA A 94 -1.12 -0.28 -22.14
C ALA A 94 -2.31 -1.28 -22.21
N ASP A 95 -2.12 -2.42 -22.86
CA ASP A 95 -3.15 -3.46 -22.97
C ASP A 95 -3.47 -4.10 -21.61
N ILE A 96 -2.46 -4.29 -20.75
CA ILE A 96 -2.66 -4.75 -19.36
C ILE A 96 -3.53 -3.76 -18.59
N ASP A 97 -3.25 -2.47 -18.72
CA ASP A 97 -4.02 -1.41 -18.08
C ASP A 97 -5.46 -1.34 -18.59
N ASP A 98 -5.64 -1.42 -19.91
CA ASP A 98 -6.96 -1.38 -20.53
C ASP A 98 -7.80 -2.62 -20.22
N ALA A 99 -7.20 -3.81 -20.14
CA ALA A 99 -7.91 -5.01 -19.71
C ALA A 99 -8.53 -4.86 -18.31
N VAL A 100 -7.81 -4.26 -17.36
CA VAL A 100 -8.33 -4.05 -16.00
C VAL A 100 -9.31 -2.88 -15.94
N ARG A 101 -9.06 -1.79 -16.68
CA ARG A 101 -9.95 -0.63 -16.72
C ARG A 101 -11.28 -0.96 -17.39
N LEU A 102 -11.24 -1.54 -18.58
CA LEU A 102 -12.42 -1.86 -19.39
C LEU A 102 -13.11 -3.14 -18.92
N GLY A 103 -12.35 -4.16 -18.53
CA GLY A 103 -12.88 -5.45 -18.12
C GLY A 103 -13.35 -5.51 -16.68
N LEU A 104 -12.63 -4.86 -15.75
CA LEU A 104 -12.92 -4.91 -14.31
C LEU A 104 -13.44 -3.59 -13.74
N GLY A 105 -13.56 -2.55 -14.56
CA GLY A 105 -14.16 -1.27 -14.19
C GLY A 105 -13.29 -0.40 -13.27
N TYR A 106 -11.99 -0.63 -13.22
CA TYR A 106 -11.11 0.19 -12.37
C TYR A 106 -10.95 1.60 -12.97
N PRO A 107 -10.82 2.65 -12.14
CA PRO A 107 -10.64 4.02 -12.66
C PRO A 107 -9.28 4.22 -13.36
N LEU A 108 -8.28 3.44 -12.97
CA LEU A 108 -6.93 3.39 -13.54
C LEU A 108 -6.53 1.92 -13.67
N GLY A 109 -5.76 1.61 -14.72
CA GLY A 109 -5.12 0.31 -14.84
C GLY A 109 -4.06 0.09 -13.73
N PRO A 110 -3.67 -1.16 -13.45
CA PRO A 110 -2.76 -1.50 -12.37
C PRO A 110 -1.39 -0.82 -12.49
N LEU A 111 -0.79 -0.72 -13.69
CA LEU A 111 0.50 -0.04 -13.86
C LEU A 111 0.33 1.48 -13.74
N GLY A 112 -0.76 2.02 -14.28
CA GLY A 112 -1.17 3.41 -14.07
C GLY A 112 -1.38 3.77 -12.59
N TRP A 113 -1.95 2.87 -11.79
CA TRP A 113 -2.04 3.03 -10.34
C TRP A 113 -0.68 3.07 -9.68
N GLY A 114 0.24 2.18 -10.08
CA GLY A 114 1.60 2.17 -9.56
C GLY A 114 2.37 3.46 -9.88
N ASP A 115 2.18 4.02 -11.07
CA ASP A 115 2.71 5.34 -11.43
C ASP A 115 2.09 6.46 -10.58
N ALA A 116 0.76 6.47 -10.45
CA ALA A 116 0.03 7.52 -9.73
C ALA A 116 0.33 7.56 -8.23
N LEU A 117 0.51 6.38 -7.60
CA LEU A 117 0.86 6.26 -6.18
C LEU A 117 2.37 6.32 -5.94
N GLY A 118 3.17 6.32 -7.00
CA GLY A 118 4.62 6.24 -6.97
C GLY A 118 5.13 4.81 -6.87
N ALA A 119 5.85 4.36 -7.91
CA ALA A 119 6.40 3.01 -7.99
C ALA A 119 7.35 2.68 -6.82
N SER A 120 8.06 3.67 -6.28
CA SER A 120 8.90 3.54 -5.09
C SER A 120 8.09 3.23 -3.83
N ASN A 121 6.90 3.82 -3.67
CA ASN A 121 5.99 3.51 -2.56
C ASN A 121 5.48 2.08 -2.68
N ILE A 122 5.07 1.65 -3.88
CA ILE A 122 4.63 0.28 -4.12
C ILE A 122 5.74 -0.73 -3.81
N LEU A 123 6.96 -0.48 -4.29
CA LEU A 123 8.11 -1.32 -3.99
C LEU A 123 8.35 -1.40 -2.48
N ARG A 124 8.35 -0.25 -1.78
CA ARG A 124 8.54 -0.19 -0.33
C ARG A 124 7.48 -0.99 0.43
N ILE A 125 6.21 -0.91 0.00
CA ILE A 125 5.11 -1.67 0.61
C ILE A 125 5.38 -3.17 0.50
N LEU A 126 5.69 -3.67 -0.70
CA LEU A 126 5.95 -5.08 -0.94
C LEU A 126 7.18 -5.58 -0.18
N GLU A 127 8.28 -4.81 -0.19
CA GLU A 127 9.49 -5.16 0.55
C GLU A 127 9.23 -5.22 2.06
N ALA A 128 8.46 -4.28 2.63
CA ALA A 128 8.08 -4.32 4.05
C ALA A 128 7.25 -5.55 4.39
N MET A 129 6.25 -5.85 3.58
CA MET A 129 5.40 -7.02 3.77
C MET A 129 6.20 -8.33 3.65
N LEU A 130 7.08 -8.43 2.65
CA LEU A 130 7.97 -9.59 2.49
C LEU A 130 8.90 -9.74 3.70
N ARG A 131 9.54 -8.66 4.16
CA ARG A 131 10.44 -8.70 5.33
C ARG A 131 9.74 -9.19 6.59
N GLN A 132 8.51 -8.74 6.85
CA GLN A 132 7.79 -9.05 8.09
C GLN A 132 7.13 -10.43 8.06
N THR A 133 6.61 -10.85 6.91
CA THR A 133 5.85 -12.10 6.80
C THR A 133 6.69 -13.28 6.31
N GLY A 134 7.79 -13.01 5.61
CA GLY A 134 8.55 -14.03 4.87
C GLY A 134 7.77 -14.65 3.70
N ASP A 135 6.55 -14.17 3.42
CA ASP A 135 5.67 -14.78 2.43
C ASP A 135 6.12 -14.39 1.01
N PRO A 136 6.54 -15.36 0.17
CA PRO A 136 7.06 -15.09 -1.16
C PRO A 136 6.02 -14.46 -2.10
N ARG A 137 4.72 -14.50 -1.77
CA ARG A 137 3.68 -13.84 -2.56
C ARG A 137 3.85 -12.31 -2.64
N TYR A 138 4.59 -11.72 -1.69
CA TYR A 138 4.88 -10.29 -1.67
C TYR A 138 6.21 -9.93 -2.32
N ARG A 139 6.91 -10.88 -2.96
CA ARG A 139 8.16 -10.62 -3.64
C ARG A 139 7.95 -9.62 -4.79
N PRO A 140 8.62 -8.45 -4.77
CA PRO A 140 8.53 -7.51 -5.88
C PRO A 140 9.11 -8.11 -7.18
N SER A 141 8.46 -7.85 -8.30
CA SER A 141 8.97 -8.20 -9.63
C SER A 141 10.21 -7.37 -9.98
N LEU A 142 11.05 -7.88 -10.90
CA LEU A 142 12.21 -7.13 -11.38
C LEU A 142 11.79 -5.93 -12.22
N TRP A 143 10.67 -6.01 -12.94
CA TRP A 143 10.09 -4.89 -13.67
C TRP A 143 9.78 -3.72 -12.74
N LEU A 144 8.99 -3.97 -11.69
CA LEU A 144 8.68 -2.97 -10.66
C LEU A 144 9.96 -2.46 -9.99
N THR A 145 10.83 -3.37 -9.55
CA THR A 145 12.04 -3.01 -8.79
C THR A 145 12.95 -2.07 -9.58
N ARG A 146 13.23 -2.40 -10.85
CA ARG A 146 14.13 -1.60 -11.69
C ARG A 146 13.54 -0.23 -12.02
N ARG A 147 12.28 -0.19 -12.44
CA ARG A 147 11.61 1.06 -12.82
C ARG A 147 11.42 1.98 -11.61
N ALA A 148 11.03 1.44 -10.46
CA ALA A 148 10.94 2.20 -9.22
C ALA A 148 12.30 2.80 -8.79
N ARG A 149 13.39 2.02 -8.87
CA ARG A 149 14.74 2.49 -8.50
C ARG A 149 15.32 3.51 -9.47
N LEU A 150 14.94 3.43 -10.75
CA LEU A 150 15.39 4.35 -11.80
C LEU A 150 14.47 5.57 -11.97
N GLY A 151 13.34 5.64 -11.26
CA GLY A 151 12.35 6.71 -11.43
C GLY A 151 11.64 6.66 -12.79
N LEU A 152 11.52 5.47 -13.38
CA LEU A 152 10.85 5.25 -14.66
C LEU A 152 9.39 4.88 -14.45
N SER A 153 8.55 5.22 -15.43
CA SER A 153 7.16 4.76 -15.47
C SER A 153 7.10 3.24 -15.55
N LEU A 154 6.13 2.64 -14.85
CA LEU A 154 5.80 1.23 -14.93
C LEU A 154 5.21 0.83 -16.29
N ARG A 155 4.77 1.81 -17.07
CA ARG A 155 4.25 1.66 -18.44
C ARG A 155 5.30 1.88 -19.52
N LEU A 156 6.53 2.25 -19.15
CA LEU A 156 7.62 2.40 -20.10
C LEU A 156 7.95 1.03 -20.70
N GLU A 157 7.76 0.91 -22.02
CA GLU A 157 8.18 -0.24 -22.81
C GLU A 157 9.71 -0.26 -23.00
N ASP A 158 10.25 -1.44 -23.33
CA ASP A 158 11.68 -1.63 -23.62
C ASP A 158 12.05 -1.12 -25.02
#